data_AF-A0A433YCZ9-F1
#
_entry.id   AF-A0A433YCZ9-F1
#
_cell.length_a   1.000
_cell.length_b   1.000
_cell.length_c   1.000
_cell.angle_alpha   90.00
_cell.angle_beta   90.00
_cell.angle_gamma   90.00
#
_symmetry.space_group_name_H-M   'P 1'
#
loop_
_entity.id
_entity.type
_entity.pdbx_description
1 polymer ?
#
loop_
_entity_poly.entity_id
_entity_poly.type
_entity_poly.pdbx_seq_one_letter_code
_entity_poly.pdbx_strand_id
1 'polypeptide(L)' 'MSVNTDDVNLEQYNQLLEHTEIPEQDKVVIRQLIEQVETLTAENGRLRRTLLRVSSKNESKMSSKLKDALYE' A
#
# COMPACT_ATOMS: atom_id res chain seq x y z
N MET A 1 13.93 -0.09 9.26
CA MET A 1 12.76 0.60 9.84
C MET A 1 11.61 0.44 8.85
N SER A 2 10.73 -0.55 9.05
CA SER A 2 9.48 -0.62 8.28
C SER A 2 8.58 0.48 8.82
N VAL A 3 8.38 1.54 8.04
CA VAL A 3 7.29 2.48 8.28
C VAL A 3 6.01 1.70 7.97
N ASN A 4 5.27 1.29 9.01
CA ASN A 4 3.91 0.80 8.86
C ASN A 4 3.06 2.00 8.43
N THR A 5 2.84 2.13 7.12
CA THR A 5 1.95 3.15 6.53
C THR A 5 0.47 2.79 6.68
N ASP A 6 0.16 1.69 7.38
CA ASP A 6 -1.18 1.11 7.46
C ASP A 6 -2.18 1.93 8.31
N ASP A 7 -1.73 3.00 8.98
CA ASP A 7 -2.58 3.82 9.87
C ASP A 7 -2.44 5.33 9.64
N VAL A 8 -2.24 5.78 8.39
CA VAL A 8 -2.43 7.20 8.09
C VAL A 8 -3.94 7.48 8.08
N ASN A 9 -4.46 8.04 9.17
CA ASN A 9 -5.86 8.44 9.29
C ASN A 9 -6.12 9.74 8.50
N LEU A 10 -6.31 9.59 7.19
CA LEU A 10 -6.49 10.69 6.25
C LEU A 10 -7.78 11.48 6.50
N GLU A 11 -8.80 10.84 7.06
CA GLU A 11 -10.05 11.50 7.46
C GLU A 11 -9.83 12.51 8.59
N GLN A 12 -9.00 12.16 9.58
CA GLN A 12 -8.62 13.08 10.65
C GLN A 12 -7.86 14.31 10.12
N TYR A 13 -7.02 14.14 9.10
CA TYR A 13 -6.31 15.25 8.47
C TYR A 13 -7.23 16.14 7.64
N ASN A 14 -8.23 15.57 6.96
CA ASN A 14 -9.26 16.34 6.28
C ASN A 14 -10.09 17.18 7.27
N GLN A 15 -10.47 16.62 8.41
CA GLN A 15 -11.19 17.36 9.45
C GLN A 15 -10.35 18.50 10.04
N LEU A 16 -9.04 18.29 10.25
CA LEU A 16 -8.14 19.34 10.73
C LEU A 16 -8.00 20.51 9.73
N LEU A 17 -8.08 20.25 8.43
CA LEU A 17 -8.07 21.31 7.41
C LEU A 17 -9.31 22.22 7.47
N GLU A 18 -10.45 21.70 7.94
CA GLU A 18 -11.69 22.49 8.07
C GLU A 18 -11.66 23.43 9.29
N HIS A 19 -10.93 23.07 10.34
CA HIS A 19 -10.89 23.79 11.61
C HIS A 19 -9.67 24.67 11.83
N THR A 20 -8.76 24.77 10.85
CA THR A 20 -7.52 25.54 10.96
C THR A 20 -7.53 26.81 10.10
N GLU A 21 -6.87 27.86 10.58
CA GLU A 21 -6.61 29.11 9.85
C GLU A 21 -5.49 28.95 8.80
N ILE A 22 -5.43 27.78 8.15
CA ILE A 22 -4.50 27.55 7.05
C ILE A 22 -4.99 28.35 5.83
N PRO A 23 -4.12 29.04 5.10
CA PRO A 23 -4.48 29.69 3.84
C PRO A 23 -5.09 28.69 2.85
N GLU A 24 -6.15 29.06 2.14
CA GLU A 24 -6.85 28.13 1.23
C GLU A 24 -5.94 27.53 0.15
N GLN A 25 -4.94 28.27 -0.32
CA GLN A 25 -3.92 27.76 -1.25
C GLN A 25 -3.15 26.56 -0.67
N ASP A 26 -2.83 26.61 0.63
CA ASP A 26 -2.07 25.55 1.30
C ASP A 26 -2.99 24.38 1.61
N LYS A 27 -4.28 24.63 1.91
CA LYS A 27 -5.29 23.57 2.05
C LYS A 27 -5.46 22.78 0.75
N VAL A 28 -5.43 23.44 -0.41
CA VAL A 28 -5.50 22.76 -1.71
C VAL A 28 -4.32 21.82 -1.90
N VAL A 29 -3.10 22.27 -1.59
CA VAL A 29 -1.89 21.42 -1.68
C VAL A 29 -1.99 20.23 -0.73
N ILE A 30 -2.43 20.45 0.51
CA ILE A 30 -2.57 19.36 1.50
C ILE A 30 -3.63 18.35 1.06
N ARG A 31 -4.77 18.79 0.51
CA ARG A 31 -5.79 17.87 -0.05
C ARG A 31 -5.23 17.03 -1.21
N GLN A 32 -4.46 17.63 -2.11
CA GLN A 32 -3.81 16.90 -3.20
C GLN A 32 -2.82 15.85 -2.67
N LEU A 33 -2.08 16.16 -1.61
CA LEU A 33 -1.18 15.21 -0.97
C LEU A 33 -1.95 14.06 -0.31
N ILE A 34 -3.07 14.35 0.36
CA ILE A 34 -3.95 13.33 0.95
C ILE A 34 -4.44 12.36 -0.13
N GLU A 35 -4.94 12.87 -1.26
CA GLU A 35 -5.42 12.06 -2.39
C GLU A 35 -4.32 11.18 -3.01
N GLN A 36 -3.10 11.72 -3.13
CA GLN A 36 -1.93 10.96 -3.60
C GLN A 36 -1.59 9.80 -2.65
N VAL A 37 -1.63 10.04 -1.34
CA VAL A 37 -1.37 9.01 -0.33
C VAL A 37 -2.44 7.91 -0.39
N GLU A 38 -3.72 8.25 -0.54
CA GLU A 38 -4.79 7.26 -0.71
C GLU A 38 -4.55 6.37 -1.93
N THR A 39 -4.24 7.01 -3.06
CA THR A 39 -3.98 6.33 -4.34
C THR A 39 -2.81 5.36 -4.21
N LEU A 40 -1.68 5.82 -3.67
CA LEU A 40 -0.48 5.01 -3.49
C LEU A 40 -0.70 3.87 -2.49
N THR A 41 -1.48 4.09 -1.43
CA THR A 41 -1.80 3.07 -0.43
C THR A 41 -2.68 1.98 -1.06
N ALA A 42 -3.70 2.36 -1.82
CA ALA A 42 -4.56 1.43 -2.54
C ALA A 42 -3.77 0.62 -3.58
N GLU A 43 -2.88 1.27 -4.33
CA GLU A 43 -2.01 0.61 -5.31
C GLU A 43 -1.04 -0.37 -4.65
N ASN A 44 -0.36 0.05 -3.57
CA ASN A 44 0.50 -0.85 -2.79
C ASN A 44 -0.26 -2.06 -2.27
N GLY A 45 -1.49 -1.87 -1.76
CA GLY A 45 -2.35 -2.98 -1.34
C GLY A 45 -2.72 -3.94 -2.48
N ARG A 46 -2.93 -3.42 -3.70
CA ARG A 46 -3.17 -4.24 -4.91
C ARG A 46 -1.90 -4.99 -5.33
N LEU A 47 -0.75 -4.33 -5.30
CA LEU A 47 0.54 -4.93 -5.65
C LEU A 47 0.92 -6.03 -4.68
N ARG A 48 0.80 -5.80 -3.37
CA ARG A 48 1.02 -6.83 -2.33
C ARG A 48 0.13 -8.05 -2.52
N ARG A 49 -1.16 -7.85 -2.78
CA ARG A 49 -2.10 -8.95 -3.07
C ARG A 49 -1.73 -9.71 -4.35
N THR A 50 -1.32 -8.99 -5.39
CA THR A 50 -0.85 -9.59 -6.64
C THR A 50 0.42 -10.39 -6.43
N LEU A 51 1.39 -9.85 -5.69
CA LEU A 51 2.65 -10.51 -5.36
C LEU A 51 2.39 -11.80 -4.60
N LEU A 52 1.55 -11.78 -3.55
CA LEU A 52 1.16 -12.97 -2.79
C LEU A 52 0.49 -14.04 -3.67
N ARG A 53 -0.36 -13.62 -4.62
CA ARG A 53 -1.01 -14.53 -5.56
C ARG A 53 -0.03 -15.14 -6.57
N VAL A 54 0.97 -14.39 -7.01
CA VAL A 54 1.99 -14.86 -7.95
C VAL A 54 3.00 -15.76 -7.24
N SER A 55 3.43 -15.41 -6.02
CA SER A 55 4.36 -16.22 -5.23
C SER A 55 3.75 -17.58 -4.88
N SER A 56 2.50 -17.62 -4.41
CA SER A 56 1.78 -18.86 -4.12
C SER A 56 1.56 -19.75 -5.35
N LYS A 57 1.37 -19.17 -6.55
CA LYS A 57 1.29 -19.93 -7.81
C LYS A 57 2.63 -20.49 -8.29
N ASN A 58 3.74 -19.86 -7.93
CA ASN A 58 5.09 -20.30 -8.32
C ASN A 58 5.74 -21.25 -7.30
N GLU A 59 5.32 -21.22 -6.03
CA GLU A 59 5.79 -22.14 -4.99
C GLU A 59 5.42 -23.61 -5.30
N SER A 60 4.25 -23.89 -5.88
CA SER A 60 3.84 -25.27 -6.17
C SER A 60 4.66 -25.92 -7.31
N LYS A 61 5.13 -25.12 -8.28
CA LYS A 61 5.97 -25.60 -9.39
C LYS A 61 7.44 -25.81 -9.01
N MET A 62 7.97 -25.03 -8.07
CA MET A 62 9.32 -25.25 -7.55
C MET A 62 9.36 -26.38 -6.52
N SER A 63 8.32 -26.53 -5.70
CA SER A 63 8.20 -27.66 -4.75
C SER A 63 8.19 -29.02 -5.45
N SER A 64 7.52 -29.16 -6.60
CA SER A 64 7.52 -30.43 -7.35
C SER A 64 8.88 -30.72 -7.99
N LYS A 65 9.51 -29.73 -8.65
CA LYS A 65 10.82 -29.91 -9.30
C LYS A 65 11.95 -30.19 -8.30
N LEU A 66 11.91 -29.56 -7.12
CA LEU A 66 12.87 -29.83 -6.04
C LEU A 66 12.67 -31.24 -5.46
N LYS A 67 11.41 -31.69 -5.35
CA LYS A 67 11.09 -33.04 -4.89
C LYS A 67 11.50 -34.11 -5.91
N ASP A 68 11.26 -33.88 -7.19
CA ASP A 68 11.68 -34.79 -8.27
C ASP A 68 13.21 -34.88 -8.36
N ALA A 69 13.93 -33.77 -8.17
CA ALA A 69 15.40 -33.75 -8.15
C ALA A 69 16.05 -34.35 -6.88
N LEU A 70 15.24 -34.68 -5.85
CA LEU A 70 15.70 -35.32 -4.61
C LEU A 70 15.38 -36.82 -4.57
N TYR A 71 14.56 -37.32 -5.51
CA TYR A 71 14.15 -38.73 -5.60
C TYR A 71 14.71 -39.44 -6.85
N GLU A 72 15.45 -38.73 -7.72
CA GLU A 72 16.40 -39.33 -8.68
C GLU A 72 17.84 -39.26 -8.16
#